data_AF-A0A0P0Z0K2-F1
#
_entry.id   AF-A0A0P0Z0K2-F1
#
_cell.length_a   1.000
_cell.length_b   1.000
_cell.length_c   1.000
_cell.angle_alpha   90.00
_cell.angle_beta   90.00
_cell.angle_gamma   90.00
#
_symmetry.space_group_name_H-M   'P 1'
#
loop_
_entity.id
_entity.type
_entity.pdbx_description
1 polymer ?
#
loop_
_entity_poly.entity_id
_entity_poly.type
_entity_poly.pdbx_seq_one_letter_code
_entity_poly.pdbx_strand_id
1 'polypeptide(L)'
;MAKPYFNSHDFNLMGAEAEVAEFKIILETNTDLAERKQVLENFDKWPNLCAMMGQYNSRLGIGDLIKREFRVTPHFRTDLTVRRAGTDNICLIEFEGASDRHIFEDSDRGVDTWARQFEKGFS
;
A
#
# COMPACT_ATOMS: atom_id res chain seq x y z
N MET A 1 -5.48 -26.49 13.37
CA MET A 1 -6.25 -25.62 12.47
C MET A 1 -5.28 -24.85 11.59
N ALA A 2 -5.55 -24.72 10.28
CA ALA A 2 -4.73 -23.86 9.42
C ALA A 2 -4.90 -22.40 9.87
N LYS A 3 -3.81 -21.63 9.90
CA LYS A 3 -3.86 -20.20 10.22
C LYS A 3 -4.67 -19.50 9.11
N PRO A 4 -5.65 -18.63 9.44
CA PRO A 4 -6.38 -17.89 8.41
C PRO A 4 -5.39 -17.06 7.58
N TYR A 5 -5.60 -17.04 6.26
CA TYR A 5 -4.73 -16.33 5.34
C TYR A 5 -4.81 -14.81 5.52
N PHE A 6 -5.98 -14.29 5.90
CA PHE A 6 -6.29 -12.88 6.11
C PHE A 6 -6.60 -12.61 7.58
N ASN A 7 -6.29 -11.40 8.04
CA ASN A 7 -6.72 -10.90 9.34
C ASN A 7 -8.09 -10.23 9.16
N SER A 8 -9.07 -10.61 9.98
CA SER A 8 -10.36 -9.91 10.05
C SER A 8 -10.18 -8.56 10.71
N HIS A 9 -10.83 -7.54 10.19
CA HIS A 9 -10.80 -6.19 10.73
C HIS A 9 -12.19 -5.55 10.67
N ASP A 10 -12.64 -5.00 11.80
CA ASP A 10 -13.87 -4.23 11.88
C ASP A 10 -13.55 -2.75 11.74
N PHE A 11 -13.96 -2.15 10.62
CA PHE A 11 -13.64 -0.77 10.31
C PHE A 11 -14.25 0.21 11.33
N ASN A 12 -13.43 1.19 11.75
CA ASN A 12 -13.82 2.28 12.62
C ASN A 12 -13.40 3.63 12.01
N LEU A 13 -14.37 4.51 11.77
CA LEU A 13 -14.12 5.80 11.12
C LEU A 13 -13.21 6.73 11.95
N MET A 14 -13.43 6.83 13.26
CA MET A 14 -12.59 7.68 14.13
C MET A 14 -11.14 7.16 14.20
N GLY A 15 -10.98 5.84 14.24
CA GLY A 15 -9.67 5.19 14.14
C GLY A 15 -9.00 5.50 12.81
N ALA A 16 -9.75 5.44 11.70
CA ALA A 16 -9.25 5.80 10.39
C ALA A 16 -8.78 7.25 10.29
N GLU A 17 -9.54 8.19 10.85
CA GLU A 17 -9.14 9.60 10.90
C GLU A 17 -7.83 9.81 11.67
N ALA A 18 -7.67 9.12 12.81
CA ALA A 18 -6.44 9.17 13.60
C ALA A 18 -5.24 8.57 12.83
N GLU A 19 -5.42 7.41 12.21
CA GLU A 19 -4.38 6.74 11.42
C GLU A 19 -3.98 7.56 10.18
N VAL A 20 -4.93 8.20 9.51
CA VAL A 20 -4.66 9.13 8.40
C VAL A 20 -3.86 10.34 8.88
N ALA A 21 -4.18 10.89 10.06
CA ALA A 21 -3.43 12.00 10.63
C ALA A 21 -1.98 11.61 10.97
N GLU A 22 -1.77 10.42 11.54
CA GLU A 22 -0.43 9.88 11.78
C GLU A 22 0.36 9.67 10.48
N PHE A 23 -0.28 9.10 9.46
CA PHE A 23 0.35 8.92 8.16
C PHE A 23 0.72 10.26 7.53
N LYS A 24 -0.17 11.25 7.61
CA LYS A 24 0.10 12.61 7.13
C LYS A 24 1.32 13.23 7.81
N ILE A 25 1.49 13.06 9.12
CA ILE A 25 2.68 13.53 9.85
C ILE A 25 3.94 12.90 9.28
N ILE A 26 3.92 11.60 8.95
CA ILE A 26 5.07 10.93 8.33
C ILE A 26 5.40 11.54 6.97
N LEU A 27 4.39 11.80 6.14
CA LEU A 27 4.57 12.45 4.83
C LEU A 27 5.15 13.86 4.96
N GLU A 28 4.70 14.64 5.95
CA GLU A 28 5.13 16.04 6.12
C GLU A 28 6.51 16.16 6.77
N THR A 29 6.97 15.15 7.52
CA THR A 29 8.23 15.20 8.27
C THR A 29 9.42 14.56 7.56
N ASN A 30 9.19 13.77 6.51
CA ASN A 30 10.24 13.05 5.80
C ASN A 30 10.26 13.50 4.33
N THR A 31 11.39 14.05 3.89
CA THR A 31 11.59 14.45 2.48
C THR A 31 11.69 13.23 1.55
N ASP A 32 12.33 12.16 2.03
CA ASP A 32 12.39 10.86 1.36
C ASP A 32 11.78 9.80 2.29
N LEU A 33 10.93 8.94 1.73
CA LEU A 33 10.35 7.81 2.46
C LEU A 33 10.94 6.49 1.98
N ALA A 34 11.67 5.83 2.87
CA ALA A 34 12.00 4.42 2.74
C ALA A 34 10.75 3.58 3.00
N GLU A 35 9.95 3.41 1.95
CA GLU A 35 8.65 2.73 1.91
C GLU A 35 8.55 1.50 2.83
N ARG A 36 9.47 0.53 2.69
CA ARG A 36 9.45 -0.71 3.50
C ARG A 36 9.61 -0.47 4.99
N LYS A 37 10.44 0.50 5.40
CA LYS A 37 10.79 0.74 6.80
C LYS A 37 9.90 1.79 7.47
N GLN A 38 9.33 2.71 6.70
CA GLN A 38 8.61 3.86 7.24
C GLN A 38 7.10 3.79 6.99
N VAL A 39 6.67 3.09 5.94
CA VAL A 39 5.25 2.97 5.58
C VAL A 39 4.74 1.57 5.89
N LEU A 40 5.33 0.52 5.30
CA LEU A 40 4.81 -0.85 5.42
C LEU A 40 4.90 -1.43 6.84
N GLU A 41 5.92 -1.04 7.61
CA GLU A 41 6.06 -1.43 9.02
C GLU A 41 4.92 -0.90 9.90
N ASN A 42 4.28 0.22 9.51
CA ASN A 42 3.20 0.82 10.30
C ASN A 42 1.81 0.28 9.94
N PHE A 43 1.65 -0.54 8.90
CA PHE A 43 0.34 -1.09 8.52
C PHE A 43 -0.27 -2.03 9.56
N ASP A 44 0.53 -2.60 10.47
CA ASP A 44 -0.04 -3.29 11.64
C ASP A 44 -0.73 -2.34 12.62
N LYS A 45 -0.28 -1.08 12.68
CA LYS A 45 -0.83 -0.04 13.54
C LYS A 45 -1.97 0.73 12.89
N TRP A 46 -2.06 0.68 11.56
CA TRP A 46 -3.05 1.40 10.77
C TRP A 46 -4.02 0.50 10.00
N PRO A 47 -4.73 -0.42 10.67
CA PRO A 47 -5.62 -1.35 9.99
C PRO A 47 -6.85 -0.66 9.36
N ASN A 48 -7.32 0.47 9.90
CA ASN A 48 -8.45 1.21 9.31
C ASN A 48 -8.04 1.93 8.02
N LEU A 49 -6.84 2.53 7.99
CA LEU A 49 -6.24 3.10 6.80
C LEU A 49 -6.05 2.01 5.72
N CYS A 50 -5.52 0.85 6.12
CA CYS A 50 -5.40 -0.30 5.21
C CYS A 50 -6.75 -0.74 4.65
N ALA A 51 -7.78 -0.86 5.49
CA ALA A 51 -9.14 -1.21 5.06
C ALA A 51 -9.72 -0.19 4.07
N MET A 52 -9.49 1.11 4.31
CA MET A 52 -9.98 2.19 3.46
C MET A 52 -9.37 2.19 2.07
N MET A 53 -8.13 1.75 1.89
CA MET A 53 -7.52 1.70 0.55
C MET A 53 -8.28 0.80 -0.42
N GLY A 54 -9.06 -0.17 0.10
CA GLY A 54 -9.98 -0.96 -0.71
C GLY A 54 -11.00 -0.13 -1.50
N GLN A 55 -11.32 1.09 -1.05
CA GLN A 55 -12.34 1.95 -1.67
C GLN A 55 -11.99 2.38 -3.10
N TYR A 56 -10.70 2.35 -3.45
CA TYR A 56 -10.24 2.62 -4.81
C TYR A 56 -10.65 1.50 -5.80
N ASN A 57 -11.02 0.33 -5.29
CA ASN A 57 -11.79 -0.66 -6.05
C ASN A 57 -13.28 -0.51 -5.71
N SER A 58 -14.06 0.06 -6.64
CA SER A 58 -15.49 0.33 -6.46
C SER A 58 -16.35 -0.90 -6.17
N ARG A 59 -15.89 -2.10 -6.52
CA ARG A 59 -16.60 -3.37 -6.23
C ARG A 59 -16.32 -3.88 -4.81
N LEU A 60 -15.22 -3.45 -4.20
CA LEU A 60 -14.81 -3.86 -2.86
C LEU A 60 -15.33 -2.87 -1.80
N GLY A 61 -15.05 -1.57 -1.99
CA GLY A 61 -15.31 -0.55 -0.98
C GLY A 61 -14.34 -0.65 0.19
N ILE A 62 -14.79 -0.37 1.41
CA ILE A 62 -13.97 -0.60 2.61
C ILE A 62 -13.89 -2.11 2.87
N GLY A 63 -12.68 -2.65 3.02
CA GLY A 63 -12.45 -4.07 3.28
C GLY A 63 -12.49 -4.46 4.75
N ASP A 64 -12.75 -5.74 5.00
CA ASP A 64 -12.82 -6.35 6.34
C ASP A 64 -11.81 -7.52 6.50
N LEU A 65 -11.07 -7.83 5.44
CA LEU A 65 -10.05 -8.87 5.40
C LEU A 65 -8.75 -8.30 4.84
N ILE A 66 -7.72 -8.22 5.70
CA ILE A 66 -6.47 -7.53 5.39
C ILE A 66 -5.30 -8.50 5.46
N LYS A 67 -4.38 -8.39 4.50
CA LYS A 67 -3.13 -9.14 4.52
C LYS A 67 -1.98 -8.32 3.94
N ARG A 68 -0.93 -8.12 4.75
CA ARG A 68 0.33 -7.54 4.31
C ARG A 68 1.23 -8.60 3.67
N GLU A 69 2.06 -8.17 2.73
CA GLU A 69 3.04 -9.02 2.07
C GLU A 69 2.43 -10.34 1.55
N PHE A 70 1.22 -10.26 0.97
CA PHE A 70 0.49 -11.43 0.52
C PHE A 70 1.11 -11.99 -0.77
N ARG A 71 1.54 -13.24 -0.72
CA ARG A 71 2.06 -13.94 -1.89
C ARG A 71 0.89 -14.47 -2.74
N VAL A 72 0.61 -13.81 -3.86
CA VAL A 72 -0.44 -14.22 -4.81
C VAL A 72 0.06 -15.34 -5.72
N THR A 73 1.28 -15.22 -6.23
CA THR A 73 1.97 -16.24 -7.03
C THR A 73 3.38 -16.45 -6.48
N PRO A 74 4.12 -17.51 -6.87
CA PRO A 74 5.48 -17.73 -6.39
C PRO A 74 6.43 -16.54 -6.61
N HIS A 75 6.19 -15.76 -7.67
CA HIS A 75 7.02 -14.63 -8.09
C HIS A 75 6.42 -13.26 -7.77
N PHE A 76 5.18 -13.20 -7.28
CA PHE A 76 4.50 -11.94 -7.02
C PHE A 76 3.96 -11.88 -5.59
N ARG A 77 4.34 -10.82 -4.88
CA ARG A 77 3.95 -10.53 -3.51
C ARG A 77 3.51 -9.08 -3.45
N THR A 78 2.31 -8.85 -2.94
CA THR A 78 1.78 -7.50 -2.75
C THR A 78 2.20 -6.93 -1.42
N ASP A 79 2.46 -5.63 -1.34
CA ASP A 79 2.66 -4.97 -0.05
C ASP A 79 1.41 -5.05 0.85
N LEU A 80 0.24 -4.81 0.27
CA LEU A 80 -1.04 -4.90 0.95
C LEU A 80 -2.11 -5.54 0.05
N THR A 81 -2.85 -6.48 0.60
CA THR A 81 -4.05 -7.04 0.00
C THR A 81 -5.24 -6.78 0.90
N VAL A 82 -6.29 -6.21 0.33
CA VAL A 82 -7.57 -5.96 0.99
C VAL A 82 -8.65 -6.76 0.29
N ARG A 83 -9.56 -7.33 1.08
CA ARG A 83 -10.72 -8.10 0.59
C ARG A 83 -11.97 -7.74 1.39
N ARG A 84 -13.11 -8.11 0.80
CA ARG A 84 -14.42 -8.06 1.47
C ARG A 84 -14.98 -9.46 1.65
N ALA A 85 -15.33 -9.82 2.88
CA ALA A 85 -15.90 -11.09 3.24
C ALA A 85 -17.21 -11.33 2.48
N GLY A 86 -17.43 -12.59 2.08
CA GLY A 86 -18.60 -12.98 1.28
C GLY A 86 -18.53 -12.57 -0.20
N THR A 87 -17.41 -12.02 -0.67
CA THR A 87 -17.22 -11.65 -2.07
C THR A 87 -15.89 -12.17 -2.63
N ASP A 88 -15.80 -12.25 -3.95
CA ASP A 88 -14.55 -12.50 -4.67
C ASP A 88 -13.76 -11.21 -4.97
N ASN A 89 -14.22 -10.07 -4.43
CA ASN A 89 -13.57 -8.79 -4.67
C ASN A 89 -12.29 -8.67 -3.85
N ILE A 90 -11.22 -8.26 -4.52
CA ILE A 90 -9.88 -8.11 -3.98
C ILE A 90 -9.27 -6.81 -4.52
N CYS A 91 -8.50 -6.13 -3.69
CA CYS A 91 -7.66 -5.00 -4.06
C CYS A 91 -6.22 -5.36 -3.68
N LEU A 92 -5.37 -5.44 -4.70
CA LEU A 92 -3.93 -5.63 -4.56
C LEU A 92 -3.31 -4.24 -4.61
N ILE A 93 -2.49 -3.92 -3.62
CA ILE A 93 -1.90 -2.61 -3.44
C ILE A 93 -0.39 -2.82 -3.35
N GLU A 94 0.32 -2.19 -4.27
CA GLU A 94 1.76 -2.01 -4.22
C GLU A 94 2.04 -0.57 -3.82
N PHE A 95 3.00 -0.40 -2.93
CA PHE A 95 3.61 0.87 -2.69
C PHE A 95 4.86 0.94 -3.55
N GLU A 96 5.13 2.16 -3.98
CA GLU A 96 6.35 2.47 -4.70
C GLU A 96 7.01 3.62 -3.94
N GLY A 97 8.35 3.61 -3.90
CA GLY A 97 9.11 4.63 -3.20
C GLY A 97 8.69 6.06 -3.54
N ALA A 98 8.82 6.96 -2.58
CA ALA A 98 8.51 8.38 -2.77
C ALA A 98 9.79 9.19 -2.64
N SER A 99 10.68 9.07 -3.62
CA SER A 99 11.84 9.96 -3.77
C SER A 99 11.63 10.90 -4.94
N ASP A 100 12.30 12.05 -4.91
CA ASP A 100 12.28 13.05 -6.00
C ASP A 100 12.71 12.46 -7.36
N ARG A 101 13.43 11.32 -7.32
CA ARG A 101 13.92 10.61 -8.50
C ARG A 101 13.18 9.30 -8.81
N HIS A 102 12.03 9.07 -8.17
CA HIS A 102 11.33 7.78 -8.30
C HIS A 102 10.62 7.64 -9.65
N ILE A 103 10.09 8.74 -10.20
CA ILE A 103 9.45 8.75 -11.53
C ILE A 103 10.47 9.06 -12.62
N PHE A 104 11.38 10.01 -12.36
CA PHE A 104 12.38 10.46 -13.32
C PHE A 104 13.78 10.48 -12.72
N GLU A 105 14.78 10.07 -13.49
CA GLU A 105 16.20 10.19 -13.16
C GLU A 105 16.81 11.39 -13.89
N ASP A 106 17.72 12.09 -13.22
CA ASP A 106 18.49 13.21 -13.80
C ASP A 106 19.22 12.76 -15.06
N SER A 107 19.17 13.57 -16.11
CA SER A 107 19.81 13.27 -17.39
C SER A 107 20.60 14.47 -17.91
N ASP A 108 21.81 14.18 -18.40
CA ASP A 108 22.71 15.18 -18.99
C ASP A 108 22.19 15.74 -20.33
N ARG A 109 21.07 15.22 -20.85
CA ARG A 109 20.50 15.60 -22.16
C ARG A 109 19.45 16.70 -22.08
N GLY A 110 19.27 17.33 -20.92
CA GLY A 110 18.33 18.44 -20.71
C GLY A 110 16.85 18.02 -20.67
N VAL A 111 16.58 16.72 -20.64
CA VAL A 111 15.26 16.11 -20.42
C VAL A 111 15.47 14.93 -19.49
N ASP A 112 14.72 14.88 -18.39
CA ASP A 112 14.80 13.79 -17.42
C ASP A 112 14.36 12.47 -18.06
N THR A 113 15.04 11.39 -17.68
CA THR A 113 14.73 10.04 -18.17
C THR A 113 13.77 9.35 -17.21
N TRP A 114 12.95 8.42 -17.69
CA TRP A 114 12.16 7.58 -16.79
C TRP A 114 13.06 6.83 -15.83
N ALA A 115 12.67 6.74 -14.56
CA ALA A 115 13.40 5.94 -13.60
C ALA A 115 13.36 4.46 -14.00
N ARG A 116 14.43 3.73 -13.69
CA ARG A 116 14.63 2.34 -14.11
C ARG A 116 13.47 1.40 -13.75
N GLN A 117 12.76 1.69 -12.66
CA GLN A 117 11.59 0.96 -12.18
C GLN A 117 10.43 1.08 -13.18
N PHE A 118 10.24 2.26 -13.78
CA PHE A 118 9.18 2.52 -14.77
C PHE A 118 9.54 2.03 -16.17
N GLU A 119 10.82 2.04 -16.56
CA GLU A 119 11.26 1.50 -17.85
C GLU A 119 11.03 -0.01 -17.98
N LYS A 120 11.09 -0.73 -16.85
CA LYS A 120 10.94 -2.19 -16.84
C LYS A 120 9.49 -2.67 -16.86
N GLY A 121 8.52 -1.76 -16.80
CA GLY A 121 7.10 -2.04 -17.01
C GLY A 121 6.60 -3.22 -16.17
N PHE A 122 6.22 -2.93 -14.92
CA PHE A 122 5.76 -3.89 -13.91
C PHE A 122 6.86 -4.83 -13.42
N SER A 123 7.44 -4.51 -12.24
CA SER A 123 8.18 -5.50 -11.45
C SER A 123 7.23 -6.40 -10.66
#